data_AF-A0A534MV22-F1
#
_entry.id   AF-A0A534MV22-F1
#
_cell.length_a   1.000
_cell.length_b   1.000
_cell.length_c   1.000
_cell.angle_alpha   90.00
_cell.angle_beta   90.00
_cell.angle_gamma   90.00
#
_symmetry.space_group_name_H-M   'P 1'
#
loop_
_entity.id
_entity.type
_entity.pdbx_description
1 polymer ?
#
loop_
_entity_poly.entity_id
_entity_poly.type
_entity_poly.pdbx_seq_one_letter_code
_entity_poly.pdbx_strand_id
1 'polypeptide(L)'
;MPEWEGGIAPSPDSPESSFVAGATAACRGGMKIPSSLEWGLLVAATVLNGILAGGSLIKSVVELPARRIIGLPAMAAFHRAADLQTGFLIYPALGLGAPAVTIALGTTFALDRGVSTTAASFAYFAAALSAAHVFATTRAAPNLLILRSGIPEETVLGQVYRGFTQWQTVRAILQVATFLAVVLALASLLPAGQ
;
A
#
# COMPACT_ATOMS: atom_id res chain seq x y z
N MET A 1 28.59 -70.12 -26.17
CA MET A 1 27.16 -69.97 -25.82
C MET A 1 27.02 -70.13 -24.32
N PRO A 2 26.26 -69.29 -23.61
CA PRO A 2 26.40 -67.83 -23.49
C PRO A 2 26.52 -67.36 -22.00
N GLU A 3 26.97 -66.10 -21.82
CA GLU A 3 26.53 -65.02 -20.89
C GLU A 3 26.25 -65.37 -19.40
N TRP A 4 26.54 -64.57 -18.36
CA TRP A 4 26.45 -63.12 -18.20
C TRP A 4 27.15 -62.68 -16.90
N GLU A 5 27.71 -61.47 -16.92
CA GLU A 5 28.22 -60.73 -15.78
C GLU A 5 27.07 -60.30 -14.85
N GLY A 6 27.17 -60.64 -13.57
CA GLY A 6 26.28 -60.13 -12.52
C GLY A 6 26.97 -59.01 -11.75
N GLY A 7 27.09 -57.83 -12.35
CA GLY A 7 27.37 -56.62 -11.60
C GLY A 7 26.27 -56.42 -10.55
N ILE A 8 26.68 -56.36 -9.27
CA ILE A 8 25.77 -56.05 -8.17
C ILE A 8 25.24 -54.64 -8.40
N ALA A 9 24.02 -54.54 -8.91
CA ALA A 9 23.26 -53.31 -8.87
C ALA A 9 23.10 -52.90 -7.39
N PRO A 10 23.40 -51.64 -7.02
CA PRO A 10 23.13 -51.18 -5.67
C PRO A 10 21.62 -51.33 -5.39
N SER A 11 21.31 -52.01 -4.29
CA SER A 11 19.96 -52.12 -3.73
C SER A 11 19.37 -50.72 -3.55
N PRO A 12 18.10 -50.48 -3.94
CA PRO A 12 17.45 -49.18 -3.82
C PRO A 12 17.08 -48.81 -2.37
N ASP A 13 17.52 -49.57 -1.36
CA ASP A 13 17.02 -49.45 0.01
C ASP A 13 18.03 -48.84 1.00
N SER A 14 19.03 -48.08 0.51
CA SER A 14 19.90 -47.30 1.41
C SER A 14 19.22 -45.99 1.84
N PRO A 15 19.17 -45.64 3.14
CA PRO A 15 18.26 -44.61 3.68
C PRO A 15 18.71 -43.14 3.50
N GLU A 16 19.73 -42.84 2.69
CA GLU A 16 20.47 -41.57 2.81
C GLU A 16 20.48 -40.66 1.56
N SER A 17 19.76 -40.98 0.48
CA SER A 17 19.83 -40.20 -0.79
C SER A 17 18.55 -39.46 -1.20
N SER A 18 17.52 -39.35 -0.35
CA SER A 18 16.31 -38.57 -0.64
C SER A 18 16.23 -37.22 0.09
N PHE A 19 17.32 -36.80 0.75
CA PHE A 19 17.36 -35.60 1.59
C PHE A 19 17.44 -34.26 0.85
N VAL A 20 17.60 -34.20 -0.48
CA VAL A 20 17.71 -32.90 -1.17
C VAL A 20 17.00 -32.93 -2.53
N ALA A 21 15.75 -32.44 -2.55
CA ALA A 21 14.99 -31.90 -3.70
C ALA A 21 13.47 -32.08 -3.55
N GLY A 22 12.97 -32.47 -2.37
CA GLY A 22 11.60 -32.19 -2.00
C GLY A 22 11.45 -30.71 -1.66
N ALA A 23 11.33 -29.85 -2.67
CA ALA A 23 10.80 -28.51 -2.48
C ALA A 23 9.51 -28.67 -1.68
N THR A 24 9.55 -28.26 -0.41
CA THR A 24 8.43 -28.29 0.52
C THR A 24 7.37 -27.32 0.02
N ALA A 25 6.63 -27.75 -1.01
CA ALA A 25 5.25 -27.40 -1.22
C ALA A 25 4.49 -27.99 -0.03
N ALA A 26 4.66 -27.36 1.13
CA ALA A 26 3.83 -27.59 2.29
C ALA A 26 2.45 -27.02 1.93
N CYS A 27 1.64 -27.83 1.26
CA CYS A 27 0.21 -27.64 1.13
C CYS A 27 -0.40 -27.74 2.53
N ARG A 28 -0.28 -26.66 3.31
CA ARG A 28 -0.98 -26.47 4.57
C ARG A 28 -2.35 -25.89 4.22
N GLY A 29 -3.32 -26.76 3.92
CA GLY A 29 -4.72 -26.38 3.71
C GLY A 29 -5.07 -25.72 2.37
N GLY A 30 -4.49 -26.18 1.25
CA GLY A 30 -4.92 -25.76 -0.10
C GLY A 30 -4.64 -24.30 -0.50
N MET A 31 -4.10 -23.48 0.40
CA MET A 31 -3.66 -22.11 0.09
C MET A 31 -2.19 -22.13 -0.29
N LYS A 32 -1.85 -21.64 -1.49
CA LYS A 32 -0.46 -21.32 -1.81
C LYS A 32 -0.06 -20.08 -1.01
N ILE A 33 1.12 -20.15 -0.39
CA ILE A 33 1.77 -18.99 0.22
C ILE A 33 2.17 -18.05 -0.93
N PRO A 34 1.91 -16.73 -0.83
CA PRO A 34 2.35 -15.78 -1.84
C PRO A 34 3.86 -15.89 -2.06
N SER A 35 4.31 -15.60 -3.28
CA SER A 35 5.73 -15.49 -3.59
C SER A 35 6.43 -14.46 -2.69
N SER A 36 7.76 -14.53 -2.58
CA SER A 36 8.56 -13.57 -1.79
C SER A 36 8.34 -12.12 -2.23
N LEU A 37 8.13 -11.91 -3.54
CA LEU A 37 7.80 -10.61 -4.12
C LEU A 37 6.43 -10.10 -3.65
N GLU A 38 5.39 -10.93 -3.79
CA GLU A 38 4.02 -10.59 -3.40
C GLU A 38 3.92 -10.29 -1.91
N TRP A 39 4.57 -11.11 -1.09
CA TRP A 39 4.64 -10.88 0.35
C TRP A 39 5.35 -9.55 0.67
N GLY A 40 6.47 -9.28 -0.01
CA GLY A 40 7.17 -8.00 0.10
C GLY A 40 6.29 -6.80 -0.28
N LEU A 41 5.56 -6.90 -1.40
CA LEU A 41 4.62 -5.87 -1.84
C LEU A 41 3.46 -5.68 -0.86
N LEU A 42 2.92 -6.77 -0.31
CA LEU A 42 1.83 -6.72 0.67
C LEU A 42 2.27 -6.06 1.98
N VAL A 43 3.44 -6.42 2.50
CA VAL A 43 4.02 -5.78 3.70
C VAL A 43 4.29 -4.31 3.43
N ALA A 44 4.94 -3.98 2.30
CA ALA A 44 5.23 -2.60 1.93
C ALA A 44 3.94 -1.77 1.76
N ALA A 45 2.93 -2.32 1.07
CA ALA A 45 1.63 -1.68 0.92
C ALA A 45 0.96 -1.44 2.28
N THR A 46 1.03 -2.41 3.19
CA THR A 46 0.43 -2.28 4.54
C THR A 46 1.07 -1.14 5.31
N VAL A 47 2.40 -1.09 5.37
CA VAL A 47 3.15 -0.05 6.09
C VAL A 47 2.91 1.33 5.48
N LEU A 48 3.08 1.46 4.16
CA LEU A 48 2.97 2.75 3.48
C LEU A 48 1.55 3.31 3.54
N ASN A 49 0.53 2.48 3.33
CA ASN A 49 -0.86 2.92 3.44
C ASN A 49 -1.26 3.22 4.89
N GLY A 50 -0.68 2.54 5.88
CA GLY A 50 -0.89 2.87 7.30
C GLY A 50 -0.38 4.27 7.65
N ILE A 51 0.86 4.60 7.26
CA ILE A 51 1.43 5.93 7.45
C ILE A 51 0.60 6.98 6.71
N LEU A 52 0.23 6.70 5.45
CA LEU A 52 -0.52 7.62 4.61
C LEU A 52 -1.94 7.88 5.15
N ALA A 53 -2.66 6.83 5.58
CA ALA A 53 -3.98 6.95 6.19
C ALA A 53 -3.92 7.72 7.51
N GLY A 54 -2.94 7.40 8.37
CA GLY A 54 -2.73 8.11 9.64
C GLY A 54 -2.44 9.59 9.44
N GLY A 55 -1.52 9.94 8.55
CA GLY A 55 -1.20 11.33 8.21
C GLY A 55 -2.41 12.09 7.68
N SER A 56 -3.21 11.47 6.81
CA SER A 56 -4.43 12.10 6.29
C SER A 56 -5.53 12.25 7.32
N LEU A 57 -5.66 11.32 8.26
CA LEU A 57 -6.60 11.43 9.37
C LEU A 57 -6.23 12.60 10.28
N ILE A 58 -4.96 12.72 10.69
CA ILE A 58 -4.46 13.85 11.48
C ILE A 58 -4.71 15.16 10.74
N LYS A 59 -4.35 15.23 9.46
CA LYS A 59 -4.54 16.45 8.65
C LYS A 59 -6.01 16.85 8.57
N SER A 60 -6.93 15.90 8.45
CA SER A 60 -8.36 16.16 8.28
C SER A 60 -9.10 16.45 9.59
N VAL A 61 -8.72 15.79 10.68
CA VAL A 61 -9.42 15.85 11.97
C VAL A 61 -8.79 16.87 12.92
N VAL A 62 -7.49 17.11 12.81
CA VAL A 62 -6.74 17.97 13.74
C VAL A 62 -6.28 19.23 13.05
N GLU A 63 -5.42 19.13 12.03
CA GLU A 63 -4.78 20.30 11.42
C GLU A 63 -5.82 21.20 10.75
N LEU A 64 -6.63 20.65 9.83
CA LEU A 64 -7.57 21.44 9.07
C LEU A 64 -8.61 22.16 9.96
N PRO A 65 -9.21 21.55 10.98
CA PRO A 65 -10.10 22.27 11.90
C PRO A 65 -9.41 23.37 12.72
N ALA A 66 -8.13 23.22 13.07
CA ALA A 66 -7.38 24.21 13.85
C ALA A 66 -7.30 25.59 13.17
N ARG A 67 -7.46 25.66 11.84
CA ARG A 67 -7.52 26.94 11.10
C ARG A 67 -8.63 27.88 11.59
N ARG A 68 -9.70 27.34 12.19
CA ARG A 68 -10.81 28.13 12.75
C ARG A 68 -10.41 28.86 14.04
N ILE A 69 -9.35 28.40 14.69
CA ILE A 69 -8.83 28.96 15.94
C ILE A 69 -7.67 29.92 15.64
N ILE A 70 -6.71 29.49 14.81
CA ILE A 70 -5.49 30.26 14.54
C ILE A 70 -5.60 31.22 13.33
N GLY A 71 -6.66 31.11 12.54
CA GLY A 71 -6.88 31.89 11.32
C GLY A 71 -6.22 31.30 10.07
N LEU A 72 -6.69 31.72 8.90
CA LEU A 72 -6.20 31.24 7.60
C LEU A 72 -4.74 31.67 7.31
N PRO A 73 -4.28 32.90 7.63
CA PRO A 73 -2.90 33.29 7.36
C PRO A 73 -1.89 32.46 8.15
N ALA A 74 -2.16 32.18 9.43
CA ALA A 74 -1.29 31.35 10.26
C ALA A 74 -1.25 29.90 9.76
N MET A 75 -2.40 29.34 9.38
CA MET A 75 -2.47 28.01 8.78
C MET A 75 -1.73 27.94 7.44
N ALA A 76 -1.79 29.00 6.61
CA ALA A 76 -1.06 29.09 5.35
C ALA A 76 0.45 29.13 5.57
N ALA A 77 0.92 29.89 6.57
CA ALA A 77 2.31 29.90 6.98
C ALA A 77 2.78 28.52 7.44
N PHE A 78 1.97 27.83 8.25
CA PHE A 78 2.24 26.47 8.70
C PHE A 78 2.34 25.49 7.52
N HIS A 79 1.35 25.42 6.63
CA HIS A 79 1.41 24.51 5.48
C HIS A 79 2.54 24.85 4.51
N ARG A 80 2.88 26.13 4.33
CA ARG A 80 4.04 26.50 3.51
C ARG A 80 5.34 25.97 4.11
N ALA A 81 5.53 26.11 5.43
CA ALA A 81 6.72 25.63 6.11
C ALA A 81 6.76 24.10 6.23
N ALA A 82 5.66 23.48 6.63
CA ALA A 82 5.57 22.04 6.85
C ALA A 82 5.46 21.26 5.54
N ASP A 83 4.51 21.58 4.65
CA ASP A 83 4.19 20.75 3.49
C ASP A 83 5.03 21.12 2.25
N LEU A 84 5.33 22.40 2.05
CA LEU A 84 5.98 22.89 0.81
C LEU A 84 7.47 23.18 0.94
N GLN A 85 8.01 23.17 2.16
CA GLN A 85 9.45 23.25 2.42
C GLN A 85 9.94 21.91 2.98
N THR A 86 9.74 21.66 4.28
CA THR A 86 10.24 20.44 4.94
C THR A 86 9.68 19.16 4.31
N GLY A 87 8.38 19.17 4.01
CA GLY A 87 7.65 18.02 3.49
C GLY A 87 7.66 17.89 1.97
N PHE A 88 8.35 18.77 1.25
CA PHE A 88 8.23 18.89 -0.20
C PHE A 88 8.56 17.60 -0.96
N LEU A 89 9.51 16.81 -0.45
CA LEU A 89 9.87 15.51 -1.03
C LEU A 89 9.09 14.35 -0.42
N ILE A 90 8.90 14.36 0.90
CA ILE A 90 8.32 13.20 1.60
C ILE A 90 6.83 13.01 1.28
N TYR A 91 6.06 14.10 1.13
CA TYR A 91 4.63 13.99 0.87
C TYR A 91 4.32 13.48 -0.54
N PRO A 92 4.96 13.95 -1.63
CA PRO A 92 4.77 13.34 -2.94
C PRO A 92 5.30 11.92 -3.02
N ALA A 93 6.46 11.63 -2.42
CA ALA A 93 7.03 10.28 -2.39
C ALA A 93 6.07 9.30 -1.72
N LEU A 94 5.49 9.64 -0.56
CA LEU A 94 4.51 8.80 0.11
C LEU A 94 3.17 8.78 -0.63
N GLY A 95 2.70 9.94 -1.09
CA GLY A 95 1.40 10.14 -1.73
C GLY A 95 1.25 9.47 -3.10
N LEU A 96 2.37 9.19 -3.79
CA LEU A 96 2.41 8.47 -5.07
C LEU A 96 3.06 7.08 -4.93
N GLY A 97 4.01 6.92 -4.02
CA GLY A 97 4.69 5.64 -3.78
C GLY A 97 3.77 4.59 -3.17
N ALA A 98 2.96 4.93 -2.14
CA ALA A 98 2.03 3.97 -1.57
C ALA A 98 1.02 3.45 -2.60
N PRO A 99 0.35 4.31 -3.40
CA PRO A 99 -0.51 3.85 -4.50
C PRO A 99 0.20 2.99 -5.54
N ALA A 100 1.43 3.34 -5.94
CA ALA A 100 2.18 2.58 -6.92
C ALA A 100 2.43 1.14 -6.43
N VAL A 101 2.85 0.99 -5.16
CA VAL A 101 3.07 -0.32 -4.53
C VAL A 101 1.75 -1.10 -4.42
N THR A 102 0.65 -0.46 -4.01
CA THR A 102 -0.67 -1.13 -3.92
C THR A 102 -1.19 -1.60 -5.29
N ILE A 103 -1.00 -0.79 -6.34
CA ILE A 103 -1.41 -1.17 -7.71
C ILE A 103 -0.56 -2.32 -8.23
N ALA A 104 0.75 -2.30 -7.96
CA ALA A 104 1.63 -3.41 -8.30
C ALA A 104 1.20 -4.70 -7.60
N LEU A 105 0.86 -4.65 -6.30
CA LEU A 105 0.33 -5.79 -5.55
C LEU A 105 -0.96 -6.37 -6.18
N GLY A 106 -1.92 -5.50 -6.52
CA GLY A 106 -3.15 -5.94 -7.19
C GLY A 106 -2.85 -6.58 -8.55
N THR A 107 -1.86 -6.08 -9.28
CA THR A 107 -1.45 -6.62 -10.57
C THR A 107 -0.76 -7.99 -10.42
N THR A 108 0.13 -8.17 -9.43
CA THR A 108 0.77 -9.47 -9.19
C THR A 108 -0.25 -10.53 -8.79
N PHE A 109 -1.20 -10.20 -7.90
CA PHE A 109 -2.28 -11.11 -7.51
C PHE A 109 -3.22 -11.45 -8.67
N ALA A 110 -3.39 -10.55 -9.65
CA ALA A 110 -4.18 -10.84 -10.86
C ALA A 110 -3.50 -11.83 -11.80
N LEU A 111 -2.16 -11.89 -11.77
CA LEU A 111 -1.37 -12.79 -12.59
C LEU A 111 -1.15 -14.14 -11.92
N ASP A 112 -1.11 -14.19 -10.57
CA ASP A 112 -0.98 -15.44 -9.82
C ASP A 112 -2.35 -16.10 -9.53
N ARG A 113 -2.60 -17.24 -10.17
CA ARG A 113 -3.81 -18.06 -9.92
C ARG A 113 -3.78 -18.88 -8.63
N GLY A 114 -2.68 -18.80 -7.87
CA GLY A 114 -2.49 -19.51 -6.61
C GLY A 114 -2.98 -18.78 -5.36
N VAL A 115 -3.16 -17.46 -5.44
CA VAL A 115 -3.52 -16.62 -4.28
C VAL A 115 -4.97 -16.87 -3.87
N SER A 116 -5.23 -16.82 -2.55
CA SER A 116 -6.58 -16.85 -1.99
C SER A 116 -7.49 -15.82 -2.68
N THR A 117 -8.62 -16.28 -3.23
CA THR A 117 -9.59 -15.40 -3.93
C THR A 117 -10.00 -14.21 -3.08
N THR A 118 -10.19 -14.43 -1.77
CA THR A 118 -10.54 -13.36 -0.82
C THR A 118 -9.42 -12.32 -0.70
N ALA A 119 -8.18 -12.76 -0.53
CA ALA A 119 -7.02 -11.87 -0.46
C ALA A 119 -6.85 -11.08 -1.77
N ALA A 120 -7.02 -11.75 -2.92
CA ALA A 120 -6.98 -11.14 -4.24
C ALA A 120 -8.06 -10.08 -4.42
N SER A 121 -9.31 -10.36 -4.03
CA SER A 121 -10.41 -9.39 -4.10
C SER A 121 -10.13 -8.12 -3.30
N PHE A 122 -9.61 -8.24 -2.08
CA PHE A 122 -9.23 -7.08 -1.28
C PHE A 122 -8.06 -6.30 -1.88
N ALA A 123 -7.06 -6.98 -2.45
CA ALA A 123 -5.96 -6.31 -3.15
C ALA A 123 -6.43 -5.55 -4.40
N TYR A 124 -7.36 -6.12 -5.18
CA TYR A 124 -7.94 -5.42 -6.34
C TYR A 124 -8.72 -4.18 -5.92
N PHE A 125 -9.51 -4.31 -4.85
CA PHE A 125 -10.25 -3.18 -4.30
C PHE A 125 -9.29 -2.08 -3.80
N ALA A 126 -8.23 -2.46 -3.08
CA ALA A 126 -7.19 -1.54 -2.65
C ALA A 126 -6.48 -0.84 -3.82
N ALA A 127 -6.19 -1.57 -4.90
CA ALA A 127 -5.59 -1.01 -6.12
C ALA A 127 -6.52 0.01 -6.80
N ALA A 128 -7.82 -0.29 -6.89
CA ALA A 128 -8.82 0.63 -7.45
C ALA A 128 -8.95 1.91 -6.61
N LEU A 129 -9.02 1.78 -5.28
CA LEU A 129 -9.04 2.93 -4.37
C LEU A 129 -7.75 3.75 -4.44
N SER A 130 -6.60 3.09 -4.59
CA SER A 130 -5.30 3.74 -4.78
C SER A 130 -5.26 4.58 -6.06
N ALA A 131 -5.79 4.06 -7.17
CA ALA A 131 -5.91 4.81 -8.41
C ALA A 131 -6.83 6.04 -8.26
N ALA A 132 -7.98 5.87 -7.58
CA ALA A 132 -8.87 6.99 -7.27
C ALA A 132 -8.19 8.04 -6.36
N HIS A 133 -7.37 7.61 -5.40
CA HIS A 133 -6.59 8.51 -4.54
C HIS A 133 -5.55 9.32 -5.32
N VAL A 134 -4.87 8.70 -6.30
CA VAL A 134 -3.95 9.43 -7.18
C VAL A 134 -4.70 10.54 -7.92
N PHE A 135 -5.89 10.25 -8.46
CA PHE A 135 -6.73 11.27 -9.08
C PHE A 135 -7.15 12.37 -8.10
N ALA A 136 -7.60 12.01 -6.89
CA ALA A 136 -7.95 13.01 -5.88
C ALA A 136 -6.75 13.90 -5.49
N THR A 137 -5.53 13.35 -5.53
CA THR A 137 -4.29 14.08 -5.25
C THR A 137 -3.96 15.10 -6.35
N THR A 138 -4.19 14.79 -7.63
CA THR A 138 -3.98 15.78 -8.72
C THR A 138 -4.93 16.97 -8.61
N ARG A 139 -6.08 16.80 -7.97
CA ARG A 139 -7.04 17.88 -7.69
C ARG A 139 -6.75 18.63 -6.39
N ALA A 140 -6.27 17.94 -5.36
CA ALA A 140 -5.94 18.55 -4.08
C ALA A 140 -4.67 19.41 -4.16
N ALA A 141 -3.60 18.88 -4.76
CA ALA A 141 -2.26 19.46 -4.71
C ALA A 141 -2.18 20.91 -5.23
N PRO A 142 -2.81 21.29 -6.35
CA PRO A 142 -2.75 22.66 -6.86
C PRO A 142 -3.25 23.71 -5.85
N ASN A 143 -4.22 23.36 -5.01
CA ASN A 143 -4.76 24.29 -4.01
C ASN A 143 -3.69 24.74 -3.01
N LEU A 144 -2.85 23.83 -2.52
CA LEU A 144 -1.78 24.20 -1.59
C LEU A 144 -0.51 24.69 -2.29
N LEU A 145 -0.21 24.21 -3.51
CA LEU A 145 1.01 24.58 -4.22
C LEU A 145 1.11 26.09 -4.51
N ILE A 146 -0.01 26.81 -4.59
CA ILE A 146 -0.01 28.27 -4.72
C ILE A 146 0.68 28.96 -3.54
N LEU A 147 0.68 28.34 -2.34
CA LEU A 147 1.34 28.90 -1.16
C LEU A 147 2.88 28.87 -1.27
N ARG A 148 3.44 28.16 -2.26
CA ARG A 148 4.89 28.09 -2.48
C ARG A 148 5.46 29.47 -2.82
N SER A 149 4.77 30.25 -3.65
CA SER A 149 5.22 31.57 -4.10
C SER A 149 5.02 32.66 -3.06
N GLY A 150 4.13 32.48 -2.10
CA GLY A 150 3.82 33.47 -1.07
C GLY A 150 2.54 33.11 -0.33
N ILE A 151 2.17 33.92 0.67
CA ILE A 151 0.86 33.81 1.33
C ILE A 151 -0.07 34.83 0.67
N PRO A 152 -1.10 34.39 -0.08
CA PRO A 152 -2.06 35.29 -0.70
C PRO A 152 -2.93 36.04 0.33
N GLU A 153 -3.70 37.01 -0.16
CA GLU A 153 -4.73 37.69 0.62
C GLU A 153 -5.78 36.70 1.16
N GLU A 154 -6.43 37.09 2.26
CA GLU A 154 -7.31 36.22 3.03
C GLU A 154 -8.53 35.72 2.23
N THR A 155 -9.05 36.53 1.30
CA THR A 155 -10.14 36.13 0.40
C THR A 155 -9.75 34.94 -0.49
N VAL A 156 -8.52 34.97 -1.04
CA VAL A 156 -7.94 33.89 -1.85
C VAL A 156 -7.65 32.66 -0.99
N LEU A 157 -7.13 32.85 0.23
CA LEU A 157 -6.91 31.76 1.18
C LEU A 157 -8.22 31.02 1.49
N GLY A 158 -9.34 31.73 1.62
CA GLY A 158 -10.65 31.12 1.81
C GLY A 158 -11.04 30.15 0.69
N GLN A 159 -10.74 30.49 -0.56
CA GLN A 159 -10.98 29.62 -1.71
C GLN A 159 -10.01 28.43 -1.75
N VAL A 160 -8.72 28.69 -1.53
CA VAL A 160 -7.66 27.68 -1.45
C VAL A 160 -8.01 26.60 -0.43
N TYR A 161 -8.34 26.99 0.80
CA TYR A 161 -8.65 26.03 1.85
C TYR A 161 -9.98 25.32 1.66
N ARG A 162 -10.95 25.94 0.97
CA ARG A 162 -12.20 25.28 0.60
C ARG A 162 -11.95 24.15 -0.40
N GLY A 163 -11.24 24.46 -1.50
CA GLY A 163 -10.88 23.47 -2.52
C GLY A 163 -10.00 22.36 -1.96
N PHE A 164 -8.97 22.74 -1.18
CA PHE A 164 -8.11 21.75 -0.52
C PHE A 164 -8.90 20.87 0.45
N THR A 165 -9.76 21.43 1.31
CA THR A 165 -10.54 20.63 2.28
C THR A 165 -11.44 19.62 1.57
N GLN A 166 -12.13 20.02 0.50
CA GLN A 166 -13.01 19.11 -0.26
C GLN A 166 -12.25 17.90 -0.79
N TRP A 167 -11.13 18.14 -1.49
CA TRP A 167 -10.33 17.04 -2.04
C TRP A 167 -9.56 16.28 -0.97
N GLN A 168 -9.15 16.93 0.12
CA GLN A 168 -8.51 16.26 1.24
C GLN A 168 -9.44 15.28 1.95
N THR A 169 -10.73 15.63 2.11
CA THR A 169 -11.72 14.70 2.66
C THR A 169 -11.85 13.46 1.78
N VAL A 170 -11.93 13.64 0.45
CA VAL A 170 -11.97 12.53 -0.50
C VAL A 170 -10.71 11.68 -0.38
N ARG A 171 -9.52 12.29 -0.35
CA ARG A 171 -8.25 11.58 -0.16
C ARG A 171 -8.23 10.78 1.13
N ALA A 172 -8.61 11.39 2.26
CA ALA A 172 -8.60 10.74 3.56
C ALA A 172 -9.51 9.50 3.59
N ILE A 173 -10.72 9.59 3.03
CA ILE A 173 -11.63 8.44 2.93
C ILE A 173 -10.99 7.33 2.08
N LEU A 174 -10.47 7.67 0.90
CA LEU A 174 -9.85 6.71 -0.01
C LEU A 174 -8.62 6.04 0.63
N GLN A 175 -7.77 6.80 1.32
CA GLN A 175 -6.56 6.27 1.95
C GLN A 175 -6.88 5.37 3.14
N VAL A 176 -7.85 5.74 3.99
CA VAL A 176 -8.31 4.90 5.09
C VAL A 176 -8.94 3.60 4.55
N ALA A 177 -9.81 3.70 3.55
CA ALA A 177 -10.43 2.53 2.92
C ALA A 177 -9.38 1.62 2.24
N THR A 178 -8.37 2.21 1.58
CA THR A 178 -7.26 1.47 0.97
C THR A 178 -6.47 0.73 2.04
N PHE A 179 -6.12 1.40 3.14
CA PHE A 179 -5.41 0.78 4.25
C PHE A 179 -6.19 -0.41 4.84
N LEU A 180 -7.49 -0.23 5.09
CA LEU A 180 -8.35 -1.32 5.57
C LEU A 180 -8.39 -2.49 4.58
N ALA A 181 -8.53 -2.22 3.28
CA ALA A 181 -8.53 -3.26 2.25
C ALA A 181 -7.21 -4.02 2.21
N VAL A 182 -6.05 -3.35 2.32
CA VAL A 182 -4.74 -4.01 2.37
C VAL A 182 -4.59 -4.85 3.64
N VAL A 183 -5.04 -4.36 4.80
CA VAL A 183 -5.03 -5.14 6.06
C VAL A 183 -5.93 -6.37 5.95
N LEU A 184 -7.10 -6.26 5.33
CA LEU A 184 -7.99 -7.40 5.09
C LEU A 184 -7.40 -8.40 4.10
N ALA A 185 -6.69 -7.94 3.08
CA ALA A 185 -5.93 -8.83 2.18
C ALA A 185 -4.86 -9.61 2.95
N LEU A 186 -4.10 -8.93 3.83
CA LEU A 186 -3.10 -9.54 4.70
C LEU A 186 -3.71 -10.55 5.68
N ALA A 187 -4.81 -10.16 6.36
CA ALA A 187 -5.51 -11.03 7.30
C ALA A 187 -6.10 -12.28 6.63
N SER A 188 -6.52 -12.17 5.37
CA SER A 188 -7.06 -13.30 4.58
C SER A 188 -6.02 -14.35 4.20
N LEU A 189 -4.73 -14.07 4.45
CA LEU A 189 -3.61 -14.98 4.22
C LEU A 189 -3.05 -15.56 5.53
N LEU A 190 -3.43 -15.00 6.69
CA LEU A 190 -3.07 -15.57 7.97
C LEU A 190 -3.93 -16.81 8.24
N PRO A 191 -3.34 -17.91 8.75
CA PRO A 191 -4.14 -19.04 9.22
C PRO A 191 -5.12 -18.53 10.27
N ALA A 192 -6.42 -18.72 10.05
CA ALA A 192 -7.40 -18.53 11.11
C ALA A 192 -6.94 -19.41 12.29
N GLY A 193 -6.69 -18.78 13.45
CA GLY A 193 -6.21 -19.49 14.63
C GLY A 193 -7.06 -20.72 14.89
N GLN A 194 -6.40 -21.86 15.06
CA GLN A 194 -7.01 -23.11 15.51
C GLN A 194 -7.54 -22.96 16.93
#